data_AF-A0A6J6JMN0-F1
#
_entry.id   AF-A0A6J6JMN0-F1
#
_cell.length_a   1.000
_cell.length_b   1.000
_cell.length_c   1.000
_cell.angle_alpha   90.00
_cell.angle_beta   90.00
_cell.angle_gamma   90.00
#
_symmetry.space_group_name_H-M   'P 1'
#
loop_
_entity.id
_entity.type
_entity.pdbx_description
1 polymer ?
#
loop_
_entity_poly.entity_id
_entity_poly.type
_entity_poly.pdbx_seq_one_letter_code
_entity_poly.pdbx_strand_id
1 'polypeptide(L)' 'MFPAKSLGGPGFLRALAAVSPEVSFLPSGGVGVEDLEQYLALPFVELVGGSWITAPESIADYESLRKEISALVQAVSAR' A
#
# COMPACT_ATOMS: atom_id res chain seq x y z
N MET A 1 -0.52 9.81 3.52
CA MET A 1 -0.33 9.66 4.98
C MET A 1 0.99 8.95 5.25
N PHE A 2 1.81 9.44 6.18
CA PHE A 2 3.11 8.85 6.52
C PHE A 2 3.50 9.18 7.98
N PRO A 3 4.13 8.27 8.75
CA PRO A 3 4.39 6.85 8.46
C PRO A 3 3.19 5.97 8.87
N ALA A 4 2.59 5.28 7.91
CA ALA A 4 1.26 4.71 8.05
C ALA A 4 1.12 3.64 9.14
N LYS A 5 2.04 2.67 9.19
CA LYS A 5 1.96 1.58 10.16
C LYS A 5 2.09 2.08 11.61
N SER A 6 3.03 3.00 11.84
CA SER A 6 3.28 3.57 13.17
C SER A 6 2.15 4.47 13.67
N LEU A 7 1.37 5.07 12.76
CA LEU A 7 0.20 5.88 13.09
C LEU A 7 -1.06 5.05 13.36
N GLY A 8 -0.99 3.72 13.29
CA GLY A 8 -2.14 2.82 13.52
C GLY A 8 -2.82 2.31 12.24
N GLY A 9 -2.21 2.54 11.08
CA GLY A 9 -2.56 1.87 9.83
C GLY A 9 -4.01 2.10 9.36
N PRO A 10 -4.69 1.05 8.82
CA PRO A 10 -6.04 1.19 8.26
C PRO A 10 -7.07 1.71 9.26
N GLY A 11 -6.92 1.38 10.54
CA GLY A 11 -7.82 1.85 11.61
C GLY A 11 -7.75 3.37 11.79
N PHE A 12 -6.54 3.92 11.78
CA PHE A 12 -6.33 5.36 11.88
C PHE A 12 -6.86 6.11 10.65
N LEU A 13 -6.67 5.56 9.45
CA LEU A 13 -7.22 6.13 8.23
C LEU A 13 -8.75 6.20 8.25
N ARG A 14 -9.44 5.17 8.76
CA ARG A 14 -10.91 5.19 8.97
C ARG A 14 -11.34 6.30 9.91
N ALA A 15 -10.61 6.51 11.00
CA ALA A 15 -10.90 7.58 11.95
C ALA A 15 -10.76 8.98 11.30
N LEU A 16 -9.73 9.18 10.48
CA LEU A 16 -9.54 10.44 9.74
C LEU A 16 -10.63 10.66 8.69
N ALA A 17 -10.98 9.62 7.93
CA ALA A 17 -12.04 9.69 6.92
C ALA A 17 -13.42 10.00 7.53
N ALA A 18 -13.68 9.58 8.78
CA ALA A 18 -14.91 9.93 9.48
C ALA A 18 -15.01 11.44 9.79
N VAL A 19 -13.87 12.12 10.00
CA VAL A 19 -13.82 13.58 10.25
C VAL A 19 -13.81 14.37 8.94
N SER A 20 -13.19 13.84 7.89
CA SER A 20 -13.03 14.51 6.60
C SER A 20 -13.32 13.54 5.45
N PRO A 21 -14.61 13.29 5.14
CA PRO A 21 -15.03 12.26 4.19
C PRO A 21 -14.64 12.54 2.74
N GLU A 22 -14.32 13.79 2.40
CA GLU A 22 -13.93 14.19 1.04
C GLU A 22 -12.43 13.98 0.75
N VAL A 23 -11.65 13.54 1.75
CA VAL A 23 -10.20 13.37 1.60
C VAL A 23 -9.86 11.93 1.26
N SER A 24 -9.18 11.75 0.13
CA SER A 24 -8.49 10.49 -0.22
C SER A 24 -7.07 10.45 0.35
N PHE A 25 -6.58 9.25 0.63
CA PHE A 25 -5.29 9.01 1.24
C PHE A 25 -4.40 8.12 0.38
N LEU A 26 -3.10 8.45 0.38
CA LEU A 26 -2.02 7.59 -0.10
C LEU A 26 -1.13 7.20 1.09
N PRO A 27 -1.40 6.09 1.79
CA PRO A 27 -0.56 5.65 2.89
C PRO A 27 0.79 5.10 2.41
N SER A 28 1.84 5.50 3.11
CA SER A 28 3.20 4.98 2.94
C SER A 28 3.94 4.96 4.28
N GLY A 29 5.05 4.22 4.34
CA GLY A 29 5.84 4.03 5.57
C GLY A 29 5.35 2.83 6.37
N GLY A 30 6.09 1.72 6.25
CA GLY A 30 5.85 0.46 6.98
C GLY A 30 4.72 -0.43 6.42
N VAL A 31 4.14 -0.13 5.27
CA VAL A 31 2.95 -0.83 4.74
C VAL A 31 3.31 -2.16 4.04
N GLY A 32 3.58 -3.28 4.69
CA GLY A 32 4.05 -4.48 3.95
C GLY A 32 3.07 -5.05 2.89
N VAL A 33 3.58 -5.96 2.03
CA VAL A 33 2.75 -6.70 1.04
C VAL A 33 1.60 -7.43 1.72
N GLU A 34 1.84 -7.95 2.92
CA GLU A 34 0.87 -8.62 3.77
C GLU A 34 -0.31 -7.74 4.21
N ASP A 35 -0.10 -6.42 4.24
CA ASP A 35 -1.10 -5.45 4.69
C ASP A 35 -1.82 -4.75 3.50
N LEU A 36 -1.33 -4.93 2.27
CA LEU A 36 -1.81 -4.21 1.07
C LEU A 36 -3.33 -4.33 0.88
N GLU A 37 -3.87 -5.54 1.01
CA GLU A 37 -5.31 -5.79 0.85
C GLU A 37 -6.14 -4.97 1.83
N GLN A 38 -5.69 -4.85 3.09
CA GLN A 38 -6.41 -4.10 4.13
C GLN A 38 -6.41 -2.59 3.87
N TYR A 39 -5.31 -2.05 3.36
CA TYR A 39 -5.23 -0.63 3.01
C TYR A 39 -6.06 -0.34 1.78
N LEU A 40 -5.89 -1.14 0.74
CA LEU A 40 -6.60 -0.99 -0.51
C LEU A 40 -8.09 -1.09 -0.24
N ALA A 41 -8.58 -2.07 0.54
CA ALA A 41 -9.99 -2.27 0.92
C ALA A 41 -10.77 -0.99 1.31
N LEU A 42 -10.08 0.05 1.79
CA LEU A 42 -10.66 1.34 2.12
C LEU A 42 -11.00 2.15 0.84
N PRO A 43 -12.26 2.60 0.65
CA PRO A 43 -12.69 3.24 -0.59
C PRO A 43 -12.05 4.62 -0.84
N PHE A 44 -11.51 5.25 0.20
CA PHE A 44 -10.78 6.52 0.13
C PHE A 44 -9.26 6.33 0.05
N VAL A 45 -8.77 5.10 -0.14
CA VAL A 45 -7.35 4.80 -0.38
C VAL A 45 -7.17 4.45 -1.86
N GLU A 46 -6.60 5.39 -2.60
CA GLU A 46 -6.39 5.24 -4.05
C GLU A 46 -5.12 4.43 -4.37
N LEU A 47 -4.09 4.59 -3.54
CA LEU A 47 -2.73 4.15 -3.82
C LEU A 47 -2.00 3.82 -2.52
N VAL A 48 -1.09 2.86 -2.55
CA VAL A 48 -0.22 2.50 -1.42
C VAL A 48 1.24 2.58 -1.87
N GLY A 49 2.08 3.20 -1.05
CA GLY A 49 3.49 3.42 -1.35
C GLY A 49 4.42 2.58 -0.49
N GLY A 50 5.41 1.95 -1.12
CA GLY A 50 6.27 0.96 -0.47
C GLY A 50 7.67 0.75 -0.98
N SER A 51 8.63 0.66 -0.06
CA SER A 51 10.02 0.35 -0.39
C SER A 51 10.26 -1.12 -0.73
N TRP A 52 9.36 -2.04 -0.35
CA TRP A 52 9.49 -3.47 -0.70
C TRP A 52 9.39 -3.74 -2.20
N ILE A 53 8.82 -2.82 -2.98
CA ILE A 53 8.80 -2.91 -4.46
C ILE A 53 10.22 -2.78 -5.03
N THR A 54 11.10 -2.05 -4.33
CA THR A 54 12.46 -1.75 -4.78
C THR A 54 13.48 -2.16 -3.71
N ALA A 55 13.26 -3.29 -3.06
CA ALA A 55 14.23 -3.82 -2.09
C ALA A 55 15.57 -4.09 -2.81
N PRO A 56 16.73 -3.81 -2.20
CA PRO A 56 18.04 -4.02 -2.82
C PRO A 56 18.23 -5.43 -3.39
N GLU A 57 17.69 -6.44 -2.70
CA GLU A 57 17.75 -7.84 -3.10
C GLU A 57 16.91 -8.11 -4.36
N SER A 58 15.77 -7.43 -4.50
CA SER A 58 14.88 -7.57 -5.66
C SER A 58 15.44 -6.85 -6.89
N ILE A 59 16.16 -5.74 -6.74
CA ILE A 59 16.72 -4.99 -7.87
C ILE A 59 17.88 -5.74 -8.55
N ALA A 60 18.55 -6.66 -7.84
CA ALA A 60 19.66 -7.42 -8.38
C ALA A 60 19.27 -8.37 -9.54
N ASP A 61 18.00 -8.80 -9.59
CA ASP A 61 17.44 -9.62 -10.67
C ASP A 61 16.18 -8.98 -11.25
N TYR A 62 16.36 -8.31 -12.39
CA TYR A 62 15.28 -7.61 -13.09
C TYR A 62 14.12 -8.53 -13.50
N GLU A 63 14.40 -9.76 -13.93
CA GLU A 63 13.33 -10.66 -14.39
C GLU A 63 12.51 -11.20 -13.21
N SER A 64 13.18 -11.51 -12.08
CA SER A 64 12.47 -11.86 -10.84
C SER A 64 11.61 -10.69 -10.36
N LEU A 65 12.17 -9.48 -10.30
CA LEU A 65 11.45 -8.28 -9.90
C LEU A 65 10.23 -8.01 -10.79
N ARG A 66 10.41 -8.11 -12.11
CA ARG A 66 9.32 -7.95 -13.08
C ARG A 66 8.20 -8.94 -12.82
N LYS A 67 8.53 -10.21 -12.55
CA LYS A 67 7.54 -11.26 -12.27
C LYS A 67 6.77 -10.97 -10.99
N GLU A 68 7.47 -10.59 -9.91
CA GLU A 68 6.86 -10.23 -8.62
C GLU A 68 5.93 -9.01 -8.76
N ILE A 69 6.38 -7.93 -9.38
CA ILE A 69 5.57 -6.73 -9.62
C ILE A 69 4.34 -7.08 -10.48
N SER A 70 4.52 -7.87 -11.54
CA SER A 70 3.40 -8.28 -12.40
C SER A 70 2.34 -9.07 -11.62
N ALA A 71 2.76 -9.97 -10.73
CA ALA A 71 1.86 -10.72 -9.87
C ALA A 71 1.12 -9.80 -8.88
N LEU A 72 1.81 -8.82 -8.28
CA LEU A 72 1.21 -7.83 -7.38
C LEU A 72 0.19 -6.96 -8.12
N VAL A 73 0.51 -6.48 -9.32
CA VAL A 73 -0.42 -5.70 -10.15
C VAL A 73 -1.67 -6.52 -10.46
N GLN A 74 -1.53 -7.78 -10.88
CA GLN A 74 -2.67 -8.65 -11.13
C GLN A 74 -3.55 -8.88 -9.89
N ALA A 75 -2.93 -9.08 -8.73
CA ALA A 75 -3.65 -9.26 -7.47
C ALA A 75 -4.43 -8.00 -7.06
N VAL A 76 -3.90 -6.82 -7.34
CA VAL A 76 -4.54 -5.53 -6.98
C VAL A 76 -5.55 -5.05 -8.04
N SER A 77 -5.33 -5.34 -9.33
CA SER A 77 -6.24 -4.95 -10.42
C SER A 77 -7.53 -5.76 -10.51
N ALA A 78 -7.63 -6.89 -9.78
CA ALA A 78 -8.85 -7.70 -9.70
C ALA A 78 -9.92 -7.09 -8.76
N ARG A 79 -9.78 -5.81 -8.42
CA ARG A 79 -10.52 -5.12 -7.37
C ARG A 79 -11.50 -4.09 -7.90
#